data_AF-A0A8D0GU08-F1
#
_entry.id   AF-A0A8D0GU08-F1
#
_cell.length_a   1.000
_cell.length_b   1.000
_cell.length_c   1.000
_cell.angle_alpha   90.00
_cell.angle_beta   90.00
_cell.angle_gamma   90.00
#
_symmetry.space_group_name_H-M   'P 1'
#
loop_
_entity.id
_entity.type
_entity.pdbx_description
1 polymer ?
#
loop_
_entity_poly.entity_id
_entity_poly.type
_entity_poly.pdbx_seq_one_letter_code
_entity_poly.pdbx_strand_id
1 'polypeptide(L)'
;MAALSVSGARWLRAVTLLRAGGSRVAPLWARPASDLSKDMLPGPYPKTPEERAAAAKKYNMRVEDYEPYPDDGMGYGDYPKLPDRSQHERDPWYSWDHSDLRHNYGEPIHWEFDFFAFLGLIMILFYIGHLYPAYQPVGPKQYPYNDLYLERGGDPNKEPPEVKHYEI
;
A
#
# COMPACT_ATOMS: atom_id res chain seq x y z
N MET A 1 -54.03 -25.64 35.65
CA MET A 1 -52.73 -24.95 35.80
C MET A 1 -51.76 -25.63 34.83
N ALA A 2 -51.17 -25.04 33.80
CA ALA A 2 -51.05 -23.68 33.34
C ALA A 2 -50.92 -23.70 31.81
N ALA A 3 -51.43 -22.64 31.16
CA ALA A 3 -51.39 -22.43 29.72
C ALA A 3 -49.95 -22.28 29.21
N LEU A 4 -49.53 -23.16 28.30
CA LEU A 4 -48.34 -22.95 27.47
C LEU A 4 -48.66 -21.78 26.52
N SER A 5 -48.06 -20.63 26.81
CA SER A 5 -48.38 -19.37 26.14
C SER A 5 -47.98 -19.42 24.67
N VAL A 6 -48.93 -19.06 23.81
CA VAL A 6 -48.80 -18.85 22.35
C VAL A 6 -47.73 -17.79 22.01
N SER A 7 -47.23 -17.07 23.01
CA SER A 7 -46.21 -16.04 22.89
C SER A 7 -44.82 -16.57 22.52
N GLY A 8 -44.41 -17.76 22.98
CA GLY A 8 -43.05 -18.28 22.73
C GLY A 8 -42.76 -18.65 21.26
N ALA A 9 -43.76 -19.18 20.56
CA ALA A 9 -43.62 -19.60 19.17
C ALA A 9 -43.56 -18.42 18.17
N ARG A 10 -44.12 -17.26 18.54
CA ARG A 10 -44.08 -16.04 17.71
C ARG A 10 -42.69 -15.40 17.70
N TRP A 11 -41.95 -15.46 18.82
CA TRP A 11 -40.58 -14.96 18.88
C TRP A 11 -39.60 -15.82 18.09
N LEU A 12 -39.73 -17.16 18.15
CA LEU A 12 -38.88 -18.05 17.36
C LEU A 12 -39.13 -17.93 15.85
N ARG A 13 -40.36 -17.68 15.40
CA ARG A 13 -40.64 -17.35 13.99
C ARG A 13 -40.15 -15.96 13.59
N ALA A 14 -40.18 -14.97 14.49
CA ALA A 14 -39.66 -13.64 14.19
C ALA A 14 -38.12 -13.66 14.00
N VAL A 15 -37.40 -14.45 14.80
CA VAL A 15 -35.94 -14.58 14.69
C VAL A 15 -35.52 -15.36 13.43
N THR A 16 -36.28 -16.37 13.00
CA THR A 16 -35.99 -17.08 11.74
C THR A 16 -36.32 -16.25 10.49
N LEU A 17 -37.37 -15.42 10.53
CA LEU A 17 -37.67 -14.47 9.45
C LEU A 17 -36.65 -13.32 9.35
N LEU A 18 -36.08 -12.86 10.48
CA LEU A 18 -34.99 -11.88 10.49
C LEU A 18 -33.67 -12.42 9.91
N ARG A 19 -33.46 -13.75 9.92
CA ARG A 19 -32.28 -14.38 9.28
C ARG A 19 -32.49 -14.66 7.79
N ALA A 20 -33.73 -14.75 7.32
CA ALA A 20 -34.08 -15.00 5.92
C ALA A 20 -34.30 -13.72 5.09
N GLY A 21 -34.54 -12.57 5.73
CA GLY A 21 -34.71 -11.26 5.07
C GLY A 21 -33.42 -10.54 4.68
N GLY A 22 -32.26 -11.17 4.90
CA GLY A 22 -30.96 -10.65 4.48
C GLY A 22 -30.63 -11.03 3.04
N SER A 23 -31.53 -10.78 2.09
CA SER A 23 -31.14 -10.75 0.69
C SER A 23 -30.12 -9.62 0.55
N ARG A 24 -28.84 -9.98 0.46
CA ARG A 24 -27.76 -9.12 0.02
C ARG A 24 -27.96 -8.80 -1.47
N VAL A 25 -29.07 -8.13 -1.80
CA VAL A 25 -29.20 -7.51 -3.11
C VAL A 25 -28.35 -6.25 -3.00
N ALA A 26 -27.10 -6.38 -3.42
CA ALA A 26 -26.30 -5.22 -3.73
C ALA A 26 -27.18 -4.33 -4.63
N PRO A 27 -27.30 -3.03 -4.33
CA PRO A 27 -28.22 -2.19 -5.07
C PRO A 27 -27.89 -2.22 -6.56
N LEU A 28 -28.88 -2.06 -7.43
CA LEU A 28 -28.74 -2.13 -8.90
C LEU A 28 -27.67 -1.16 -9.47
N TRP A 29 -27.22 -0.18 -8.66
CA TRP A 29 -26.15 0.77 -8.97
C TRP A 29 -24.77 0.35 -8.45
N ALA A 30 -24.66 -0.69 -7.64
CA ALA A 30 -23.39 -1.29 -7.23
C ALA A 30 -22.83 -2.11 -8.41
N ARG A 31 -22.26 -1.40 -9.39
CA ARG A 31 -21.37 -2.04 -10.36
C ARG A 31 -20.19 -2.61 -9.57
N PRO A 32 -19.81 -3.89 -9.77
CA PRO A 32 -18.54 -4.37 -9.23
C PRO A 32 -17.44 -3.42 -9.75
N ALA A 33 -16.59 -2.93 -8.86
CA ALA A 33 -15.65 -1.84 -9.14
C ALA A 33 -14.47 -2.22 -10.07
N SER A 34 -14.60 -3.28 -10.86
CA SER A 34 -13.60 -3.67 -11.85
C SER A 34 -14.27 -4.33 -13.05
N ASP A 35 -14.51 -3.56 -14.12
CA ASP A 35 -14.87 -4.11 -15.44
C ASP A 35 -13.67 -4.86 -16.09
N LEU A 36 -12.51 -4.95 -15.43
CA LEU A 36 -11.39 -5.78 -15.85
C LEU A 36 -11.59 -7.24 -15.46
N SER A 37 -11.57 -8.10 -16.47
CA SER A 37 -11.56 -9.55 -16.30
C SER A 37 -10.18 -10.05 -15.86
N LYS A 38 -10.12 -11.19 -15.16
CA LYS A 38 -8.88 -11.68 -14.50
C LYS A 38 -7.77 -12.02 -15.51
N ASP A 39 -8.13 -12.38 -16.72
CA ASP A 39 -7.26 -12.59 -17.87
C ASP A 39 -6.56 -11.31 -18.35
N MET A 40 -7.10 -10.12 -18.05
CA MET A 40 -6.45 -8.84 -18.36
C MET A 40 -5.40 -8.44 -17.31
N LEU A 41 -5.41 -9.06 -16.13
CA LEU A 41 -4.50 -8.71 -15.04
C LEU A 41 -3.16 -9.47 -15.13
N PRO A 42 -2.04 -8.89 -14.66
CA PRO A 42 -0.75 -9.57 -14.51
C PRO A 42 -0.86 -10.94 -13.81
N GLY A 43 -0.11 -11.90 -14.33
CA GLY A 43 -0.11 -13.30 -13.92
C GLY A 43 1.30 -13.84 -13.67
N PRO A 44 1.42 -15.17 -13.48
CA PRO A 44 2.72 -15.82 -13.27
C PRO A 44 3.54 -15.89 -14.57
N TYR A 45 4.85 -16.11 -14.44
CA TYR A 45 5.78 -16.18 -15.57
C TYR A 45 5.36 -17.21 -16.65
N PRO A 46 5.29 -16.81 -17.94
CA PRO A 46 4.88 -17.70 -19.04
C PRO A 46 6.00 -18.68 -19.39
N LYS A 47 5.74 -19.98 -19.27
CA LYS A 47 6.74 -21.03 -19.53
C LYS A 47 6.59 -21.62 -20.93
N THR A 48 5.36 -21.68 -21.43
CA THR A 48 5.06 -22.22 -22.76
C THR A 48 5.03 -21.12 -23.82
N PRO A 49 5.33 -21.44 -25.10
CA PRO A 49 5.23 -20.46 -26.19
C PRO A 49 3.78 -20.00 -26.43
N GLU A 50 2.79 -20.84 -26.12
CA GLU A 50 1.37 -20.50 -26.22
C GLU A 50 0.95 -19.49 -25.15
N GLU A 51 1.37 -19.71 -23.90
CA GLU A 51 1.17 -18.74 -22.81
C GLU A 51 1.86 -17.42 -23.10
N ARG A 52 3.06 -17.48 -23.69
CA ARG A 52 3.78 -16.28 -24.13
C ARG A 52 3.00 -15.50 -25.19
N ALA A 53 2.41 -16.19 -26.17
CA ALA A 53 1.60 -15.55 -27.19
C ALA A 53 0.30 -14.94 -26.62
N ALA A 54 -0.32 -15.61 -25.65
CA ALA A 54 -1.47 -15.09 -24.93
C ALA A 54 -1.11 -13.86 -24.08
N ALA A 55 0.03 -13.89 -23.38
CA ALA A 55 0.54 -12.76 -22.60
C ALA A 55 0.89 -11.56 -23.49
N ALA A 56 1.60 -11.78 -24.60
CA ALA A 56 1.89 -10.72 -25.56
C ALA A 56 0.61 -10.07 -26.10
N LYS A 57 -0.40 -10.87 -26.45
CA LYS A 57 -1.72 -10.38 -26.88
C LYS A 57 -2.42 -9.57 -25.78
N LYS A 58 -2.33 -10.01 -24.52
CA LYS A 58 -2.88 -9.32 -23.35
C LYS A 58 -2.24 -7.94 -23.14
N TYR A 59 -0.94 -7.80 -23.37
CA TYR A 59 -0.20 -6.53 -23.27
C TYR A 59 -0.19 -5.71 -24.57
N ASN A 60 -1.00 -6.07 -25.56
CA ASN A 60 -1.05 -5.41 -26.87
C ASN A 60 0.32 -5.36 -27.59
N MET A 61 1.19 -6.34 -27.33
CA MET A 61 2.52 -6.47 -27.93
C MET A 61 2.56 -7.62 -28.95
N ARG A 62 3.56 -7.58 -29.83
CA ARG A 62 3.87 -8.70 -30.72
C ARG A 62 4.55 -9.80 -29.92
N VAL A 63 4.36 -11.05 -30.33
CA VAL A 63 4.96 -12.21 -29.65
C VAL A 63 6.49 -12.17 -29.74
N GLU A 64 7.01 -11.60 -30.83
CA GLU A 64 8.45 -11.47 -31.06
C GLU A 64 9.10 -10.41 -30.15
N ASP A 65 8.40 -9.31 -29.89
CA ASP A 65 8.91 -8.18 -29.10
C ASP A 65 8.64 -8.36 -27.59
N TYR A 66 7.87 -9.38 -27.22
CA TYR A 66 7.54 -9.68 -25.83
C TYR A 66 8.63 -10.52 -25.19
N GLU A 67 9.45 -9.86 -24.37
CA GLU A 67 10.44 -10.47 -23.50
C GLU A 67 10.00 -10.30 -22.05
N PRO A 68 9.67 -11.39 -21.32
CA PRO A 68 9.40 -11.28 -19.88
C PRO A 68 10.70 -11.14 -19.08
N TYR A 69 10.60 -10.59 -17.87
CA TYR A 69 11.69 -10.61 -16.89
C TYR A 69 12.12 -12.04 -16.54
N PRO A 70 13.40 -12.29 -16.20
CA PRO A 70 13.85 -13.61 -15.75
C PRO A 70 13.08 -14.07 -14.51
N ASP A 71 12.80 -15.39 -14.44
CA ASP A 71 12.08 -16.02 -13.32
C ASP A 71 13.00 -16.21 -12.09
N ASP A 72 13.49 -15.10 -11.54
CA ASP A 72 14.37 -15.07 -10.36
C ASP A 72 13.58 -15.01 -9.03
N GLY A 73 12.26 -15.22 -9.07
CA GLY A 73 11.39 -15.12 -7.89
C GLY A 73 11.17 -13.69 -7.36
N MET A 74 11.62 -12.67 -8.09
CA MET A 74 11.47 -11.25 -7.74
C MET A 74 10.03 -10.72 -7.86
N GLY A 75 9.09 -11.53 -8.35
CA GLY A 75 7.68 -11.19 -8.41
C GLY A 75 7.24 -10.40 -9.65
N TYR A 76 8.10 -10.28 -10.67
CA TYR A 76 7.75 -9.62 -11.95
C TYR A 76 6.63 -10.33 -12.72
N GLY A 77 6.57 -11.67 -12.65
CA GLY A 77 5.51 -12.47 -13.27
C GLY A 77 5.58 -12.47 -14.81
N ASP A 78 4.45 -12.22 -15.46
CA ASP A 78 4.32 -12.11 -16.93
C ASP A 78 4.49 -10.68 -17.46
N TYR A 79 5.01 -9.75 -16.66
CA TYR A 79 5.18 -8.36 -17.09
C TYR A 79 6.26 -8.22 -18.18
N PRO A 80 6.01 -7.46 -19.26
CA PRO A 80 7.00 -7.25 -20.32
C PRO A 80 8.19 -6.42 -19.81
N LYS A 81 9.39 -6.89 -20.14
CA LYS A 81 10.63 -6.15 -19.96
C LYS A 81 10.81 -5.21 -21.15
N LEU A 82 10.35 -3.98 -20.98
CA LEU A 82 10.55 -2.91 -21.95
C LEU A 82 12.02 -2.45 -21.93
N PRO A 83 12.51 -1.81 -23.01
CA PRO A 83 13.84 -1.23 -23.00
C PRO A 83 13.92 -0.09 -21.98
N ASP A 84 15.01 -0.07 -21.21
CA ASP A 84 15.30 0.93 -20.17
C ASP A 84 15.62 2.32 -20.76
N ARG A 85 14.62 2.94 -21.41
CA ARG A 85 14.71 4.28 -22.01
C ARG A 85 13.92 5.28 -21.21
N SER A 86 14.48 6.48 -21.09
CA SER A 86 13.77 7.58 -20.44
C SER A 86 12.63 8.08 -21.33
N GLN A 87 11.51 8.50 -20.72
CA GLN A 87 10.40 9.10 -21.47
C GLN A 87 10.82 10.38 -22.21
N HIS A 88 11.93 11.01 -21.82
CA HIS A 88 12.49 12.19 -22.47
C HIS A 88 13.05 11.91 -23.87
N GLU A 89 13.43 10.66 -24.17
CA GLU A 89 13.92 10.25 -25.50
C GLU A 89 12.79 10.13 -26.53
N ARG A 90 11.54 9.98 -26.07
CA ARG A 90 10.38 9.91 -26.95
C ARG A 90 10.16 11.24 -27.67
N ASP A 91 9.72 11.16 -28.92
CA ASP A 91 9.52 12.31 -29.80
C ASP A 91 8.61 13.37 -29.14
N PRO A 92 9.11 14.60 -28.89
CA PRO A 92 8.30 15.68 -28.34
C PRO A 92 7.22 16.20 -29.28
N TRP A 93 7.36 15.99 -30.60
CA TRP A 93 6.50 16.59 -31.62
C TRP A 93 5.28 15.74 -31.98
N TYR A 94 5.32 14.45 -31.66
CA TYR A 94 4.18 13.57 -31.80
C TYR A 94 3.06 13.93 -30.81
N SER A 95 1.80 13.85 -31.26
CA SER A 95 0.64 14.12 -30.42
C SER A 95 0.27 12.91 -29.57
N TRP A 96 0.91 12.79 -28.40
CA TRP A 96 0.63 11.74 -27.42
C TRP A 96 -0.73 11.93 -26.76
N ASP A 97 -1.39 10.82 -26.40
CA ASP A 97 -2.62 10.86 -25.59
C ASP A 97 -2.35 11.46 -24.20
N HIS A 98 -1.25 11.03 -23.56
CA HIS A 98 -0.71 11.63 -22.34
C HIS A 98 0.51 12.49 -22.70
N SER A 99 0.25 13.77 -23.00
CA SER A 99 1.30 14.71 -23.44
C SER A 99 2.37 15.00 -22.38
N ASP A 100 2.02 14.90 -21.11
CA ASP A 100 2.91 15.05 -19.95
C ASP A 100 3.88 13.85 -19.81
N LEU A 101 3.37 12.63 -20.03
CA LEU A 101 4.14 11.39 -19.91
C LEU A 101 4.75 10.90 -21.22
N ARG A 102 4.35 11.50 -22.35
CA ARG A 102 4.66 11.07 -23.72
C ARG A 102 4.30 9.60 -23.95
N HIS A 103 3.09 9.22 -23.56
CA HIS A 103 2.60 7.83 -23.59
C HIS A 103 1.24 7.74 -24.28
N ASN A 104 1.00 6.66 -25.04
CA ASN A 104 -0.29 6.42 -25.71
C ASN A 104 -1.17 5.47 -24.91
N TYR A 105 -2.48 5.53 -25.15
CA TYR A 105 -3.42 4.59 -24.57
C TYR A 105 -3.19 3.16 -25.09
N GLY A 106 -3.12 2.18 -24.18
CA GLY A 106 -2.91 0.77 -24.52
C GLY A 106 -1.44 0.36 -24.72
N GLU A 107 -0.48 1.29 -24.61
CA GLU A 107 0.93 0.93 -24.53
C GLU A 107 1.29 0.40 -23.12
N PRO A 108 2.08 -0.69 -23.00
CA PRO A 108 2.56 -1.18 -21.72
C PRO A 108 3.47 -0.14 -21.05
N ILE A 109 3.35 -0.02 -19.73
CA ILE A 109 4.13 0.94 -18.92
C ILE A 109 5.45 0.28 -18.51
N HIS A 110 6.51 1.07 -18.34
CA HIS A 110 7.78 0.57 -17.82
C HIS A 110 7.65 0.20 -16.33
N TRP A 111 8.32 -0.86 -15.88
CA TRP A 111 8.23 -1.31 -14.49
C TRP A 111 8.69 -0.24 -13.49
N GLU A 112 9.82 0.43 -13.75
CA GLU A 112 10.41 1.46 -12.88
C GLU A 112 9.78 2.86 -13.01
N PHE A 113 8.59 3.01 -13.62
CA PHE A 113 7.99 4.33 -13.88
C PHE A 113 7.77 5.18 -12.61
N ASP A 114 7.45 4.57 -11.46
CA ASP A 114 7.01 5.27 -10.23
C ASP A 114 8.09 5.46 -9.14
N PHE A 115 9.36 5.17 -9.42
CA PHE A 115 10.41 5.13 -8.39
C PHE A 115 10.50 6.40 -7.51
N PHE A 116 10.35 7.57 -8.12
CA PHE A 116 10.47 8.85 -7.40
C PHE A 116 9.26 9.19 -6.51
N ALA A 117 8.06 8.72 -6.85
CA ALA A 117 6.86 8.99 -6.07
C ALA A 117 6.91 8.31 -4.70
N PHE A 118 7.40 7.06 -4.65
CA PHE A 118 7.54 6.31 -3.40
C PHE A 118 8.56 6.96 -2.46
N LEU A 119 9.76 7.29 -2.97
CA LEU A 119 10.78 7.94 -2.15
C LEU A 119 10.34 9.33 -1.65
N GLY A 120 9.65 10.10 -2.50
CA GLY A 120 9.08 11.39 -2.11
C GLY A 120 8.06 11.27 -0.98
N LEU A 121 7.14 10.31 -1.07
CA LEU A 121 6.15 10.06 -0.03
C LEU A 121 6.79 9.66 1.30
N ILE A 122 7.77 8.75 1.28
CA ILE A 122 8.47 8.30 2.49
C ILE A 122 9.21 9.48 3.15
N MET A 123 9.90 10.33 2.38
CA MET A 123 10.55 11.52 2.91
C MET A 123 9.57 12.49 3.57
N ILE A 124 8.39 12.69 2.98
CA ILE A 124 7.33 13.53 3.55
C ILE A 124 6.80 12.93 4.85
N LEU A 125 6.58 11.61 4.91
CA LEU A 125 6.11 10.95 6.13
C LEU A 125 7.16 11.03 7.25
N PHE A 126 8.45 10.89 6.96
CA PHE A 126 9.51 11.11 7.95
C PHE A 126 9.57 12.57 8.43
N TYR A 127 9.39 13.53 7.52
CA TYR A 127 9.31 14.95 7.89
C TYR A 127 8.13 15.22 8.83
N ILE A 128 6.94 14.67 8.54
CA ILE A 128 5.78 14.74 9.43
C ILE A 128 6.07 14.04 10.76
N GLY A 129 6.70 12.86 10.74
CA GLY A 129 7.10 12.13 11.95
C GLY A 129 8.08 12.92 12.84
N HIS A 130 8.91 13.79 12.25
CA HIS A 130 9.77 14.69 13.01
C HIS A 130 9.01 15.88 13.62
N LEU A 131 8.01 16.42 12.92
CA LEU A 131 7.13 17.48 13.45
C LEU A 131 6.20 16.97 14.56
N TYR A 132 5.79 15.70 14.46
CA TYR A 132 4.88 15.03 15.39
C TYR A 132 5.53 13.77 15.97
N PRO A 133 6.55 13.91 16.82
CA PRO A 133 7.20 12.76 17.43
C PRO A 133 6.24 12.05 18.38
N ALA A 134 6.15 10.73 18.25
CA ALA A 134 5.45 9.91 19.24
C ALA A 134 6.32 9.82 20.50
N TYR A 135 5.83 10.35 21.62
CA TYR A 135 6.47 10.23 22.93
C TYR A 135 5.57 9.46 23.89
N GLN A 136 6.17 8.78 24.86
CA GLN A 136 5.43 8.14 25.94
C GLN A 136 4.93 9.22 26.91
N PRO A 137 3.69 9.14 27.43
CA PRO A 137 3.13 10.12 28.35
C PRO A 137 3.72 9.96 29.76
N VAL A 138 5.03 10.04 29.86
CA VAL A 138 5.82 9.98 31.10
C VAL A 138 6.66 11.23 31.20
N GLY A 139 6.85 11.73 32.42
CA GLY A 139 7.73 12.87 32.65
C GLY A 139 9.18 12.54 32.26
N PRO A 140 10.04 13.57 32.09
CA PRO A 140 11.46 13.37 31.90
C PRO A 140 12.05 12.49 33.02
N LYS A 141 12.98 11.62 32.65
CA LYS A 141 13.64 10.74 33.63
C LYS A 141 14.48 11.58 34.59
N GLN A 142 14.17 11.47 35.88
CA GLN A 142 14.87 12.14 36.97
C GLN A 142 16.13 11.35 37.38
N TYR A 143 17.20 12.07 37.70
CA TYR A 143 18.53 11.51 37.90
C TYR A 143 19.17 12.09 39.18
N PRO A 144 19.74 11.26 40.08
CA PRO A 144 20.39 11.76 41.29
C PRO A 144 21.72 12.50 41.01
N TYR A 145 22.26 13.19 42.01
CA TYR A 145 23.57 13.87 41.95
C TYR A 145 23.69 14.93 40.84
N ASN A 146 22.75 15.89 40.80
CA ASN A 146 22.72 16.97 39.81
C ASN A 146 22.80 16.44 38.36
N ASP A 147 21.88 15.56 37.98
CA ASP A 147 21.85 14.88 36.66
C ASP A 147 23.11 14.04 36.35
N LEU A 148 23.71 13.44 37.38
CA LEU A 148 24.96 12.68 37.29
C LEU A 148 26.10 13.52 36.69
N TYR A 149 26.28 14.75 37.19
CA TYR A 149 27.24 15.70 36.63
C TYR A 149 28.67 15.14 36.54
N LEU A 150 29.14 14.49 37.61
CA LEU A 150 30.50 13.95 37.67
C LEU A 150 30.66 12.72 36.77
N GLU A 151 29.63 11.88 36.66
CA GLU A 151 29.65 10.66 35.86
C GLU A 151 29.46 10.92 34.37
N ARG A 152 28.84 12.05 33.99
CA ARG A 152 28.72 12.52 32.61
C ARG A 152 29.93 13.34 32.13
N GLY A 153 31.00 13.41 32.94
CA GLY A 153 32.26 14.07 32.59
C GLY A 153 32.31 15.56 32.88
N GLY A 154 31.52 16.04 33.85
CA GLY A 154 31.58 17.41 34.34
C GLY A 154 32.90 17.71 35.06
N ASP A 155 33.29 18.99 35.07
CA ASP A 155 34.53 19.45 35.71
C ASP A 155 34.42 19.33 37.24
N PRO A 156 35.28 18.54 37.92
CA PRO A 156 35.21 18.38 39.38
C PRO A 156 35.47 19.67 40.16
N ASN A 157 36.10 20.66 39.50
CA ASN A 157 36.51 21.92 40.10
C ASN A 157 35.43 23.01 39.98
N LYS A 158 34.31 22.74 39.31
CA LYS A 158 33.18 23.66 39.18
C LYS A 158 31.98 23.05 39.86
N GLU A 159 31.32 23.82 40.71
CA GLU A 159 30.08 23.38 41.31
C GLU A 159 28.98 23.38 40.23
N PRO A 160 28.35 22.22 39.96
CA PRO A 160 27.27 22.15 39.00
C PRO A 160 26.02 22.89 39.50
N PRO A 161 25.14 23.33 38.60
CA PRO A 161 23.83 23.83 38.98
C PRO A 161 23.07 22.77 39.78
N GLU A 162 22.50 23.16 40.92
CA GLU A 162 21.81 22.24 41.84
C GLU A 162 20.46 21.81 41.25
N VAL A 163 20.32 20.52 40.91
CA VAL A 163 19.08 19.94 40.36
C VAL A 163 18.46 19.04 41.44
N LYS A 164 17.38 19.51 42.07
CA LYS A 164 16.62 18.76 43.09
C LYS A 164 15.38 18.11 42.49
N HIS A 165 15.23 16.82 42.74
CA HIS A 165 14.02 16.08 42.42
C HIS A 165 13.28 15.76 43.72
N TYR A 166 12.00 16.14 43.79
CA TYR A 166 11.13 15.84 44.92
C TYR A 166 10.17 14.72 44.54
N GLU A 167 9.74 13.93 45.52
CA GLU A 167 8.68 12.93 45.33
C GLU A 167 7.34 13.65 45.06
N ILE A 168 6.54 13.08 44.16
CA ILE A 168 5.22 13.60 43.76
C ILE A 168 4.13 12.97 44.63
#